data_AF-A0A561EJ55-F1
#
_entry.id   AF-A0A561EJ55-F1
#
_cell.length_a   1.000
_cell.length_b   1.000
_cell.length_c   1.000
_cell.angle_alpha   90.00
_cell.angle_beta   90.00
_cell.angle_gamma   90.00
#
_symmetry.space_group_name_H-M   'P 1'
#
loop_
_entity.id
_entity.type
_entity.pdbx_description
1 polymer ?
#
loop_
_entity_poly.entity_id
_entity_poly.type
_entity_poly.pdbx_seq_one_letter_code
_entity_poly.pdbx_strand_id
1 'polypeptide(L)'
;MQFRVADLTLHWTGTDDTTPPGHIIAAGHDPFGDLRVFLWVGNTPADDAYRGSLLIKHHQAVAAYGPSGSYVTGLGDQTALLARLADNGLRRTND
;
A
#
# COMPACT_ATOMS: atom_id res chain seq x y z
N MET A 1 12.21 7.74 1.40
CA MET A 1 11.72 7.50 2.78
C MET A 1 11.37 6.02 2.89
N GLN A 2 11.75 5.36 3.97
CA GLN A 2 11.48 3.95 4.23
C GLN A 2 10.79 3.87 5.59
N PHE A 3 9.68 3.14 5.68
CA PHE A 3 8.96 2.92 6.92
C PHE A 3 9.26 1.53 7.45
N ARG A 4 9.49 1.40 8.76
CA ARG A 4 9.60 0.10 9.42
C ARG A 4 8.22 -0.37 9.83
N VAL A 5 7.95 -1.66 9.66
CA VAL A 5 6.65 -2.27 10.01
C VAL A 5 6.30 -2.02 11.48
N ALA A 6 7.30 -2.05 12.38
CA ALA A 6 7.10 -1.80 13.80
C ALA A 6 6.59 -0.39 14.14
N ASP A 7 6.82 0.59 13.27
CA ASP A 7 6.40 1.98 13.48
C ASP A 7 5.04 2.27 12.83
N LEU A 8 4.43 1.28 12.17
CA LEU A 8 3.17 1.42 11.45
C LEU A 8 1.99 0.92 12.28
N THR A 9 0.87 1.62 12.20
CA THR A 9 -0.41 1.09 12.66
C THR A 9 -1.20 0.54 11.48
N LEU A 10 -1.10 -0.76 11.24
CA LEU A 10 -1.81 -1.44 10.14
C LEU A 10 -3.21 -1.87 10.60
N HIS A 11 -4.22 -1.49 9.84
CA HIS A 11 -5.63 -1.84 10.11
C HIS A 11 -6.13 -2.97 9.21
N TRP A 12 -5.50 -3.12 8.04
CA TRP A 12 -5.82 -4.16 7.08
C TRP A 12 -4.58 -4.54 6.27
N THR A 13 -4.46 -5.82 5.94
CA THR A 13 -3.40 -6.39 5.09
C THR A 13 -4.02 -7.40 4.14
N GLY A 14 -3.63 -7.38 2.87
CA GLY A 14 -4.10 -8.35 1.90
C GLY A 14 -3.68 -8.05 0.48
N THR A 15 -4.34 -8.71 -0.46
CA THR A 15 -4.18 -8.50 -1.90
C THR A 15 -5.53 -8.16 -2.49
N ASP A 16 -5.54 -7.30 -3.49
CA ASP A 16 -6.71 -7.00 -4.32
C ASP A 16 -6.35 -7.06 -5.81
N ASP A 17 -7.33 -6.78 -6.68
CA ASP A 17 -7.18 -6.82 -8.13
C ASP A 17 -6.14 -5.82 -8.68
N THR A 18 -5.71 -4.84 -7.86
CA THR A 18 -4.72 -3.83 -8.24
C THR A 18 -3.32 -4.14 -7.71
N THR A 19 -3.19 -5.17 -6.86
CA THR A 19 -1.94 -5.56 -6.23
C THR A 19 -1.06 -6.31 -7.25
N PRO A 20 0.18 -5.84 -7.52
CA PRO A 20 1.07 -6.54 -8.42
C PRO A 20 1.33 -7.99 -7.97
N PRO A 21 1.47 -8.96 -8.90
CA PRO A 21 1.75 -10.34 -8.53
C PRO A 21 2.97 -10.48 -7.61
N GLY A 22 2.86 -11.34 -6.60
CA GLY A 22 3.93 -11.55 -5.61
C GLY A 22 4.15 -10.39 -4.65
N HIS A 23 3.16 -9.52 -4.47
CA HIS A 23 3.18 -8.44 -3.50
C HIS A 23 1.97 -8.51 -2.57
N ILE A 24 2.08 -7.82 -1.43
CA ILE A 24 1.00 -7.58 -0.49
C ILE A 24 0.85 -6.07 -0.24
N ILE A 25 -0.38 -5.61 -0.09
CA ILE A 25 -0.69 -4.25 0.33
C ILE A 25 -1.21 -4.22 1.77
N ALA A 26 -1.00 -3.10 2.44
CA ALA A 26 -1.65 -2.82 3.72
C ALA A 26 -2.18 -1.39 3.76
N ALA A 27 -3.31 -1.20 4.43
CA ALA A 27 -3.84 0.11 4.76
C ALA A 27 -3.58 0.40 6.23
N GLY A 28 -3.00 1.56 6.53
CA GLY A 28 -2.59 1.90 7.88
C GLY A 28 -2.13 3.34 8.02
N HIS A 29 -1.74 3.71 9.24
CA HIS A 29 -1.17 5.02 9.53
C HIS A 29 0.35 4.92 9.63
N ASP A 30 1.02 5.92 9.09
CA ASP A 30 2.46 6.10 9.27
C ASP A 30 2.79 6.68 10.66
N PRO A 31 4.07 6.79 11.04
CA PRO A 31 4.48 7.30 12.35
C PRO A 31 4.06 8.77 12.61
N PHE A 32 3.66 9.49 11.57
CA PHE A 32 3.17 10.87 11.66
C PHE A 32 1.64 10.93 11.75
N GLY A 33 0.96 9.79 11.69
CA GLY A 33 -0.50 9.71 11.72
C GLY A 33 -1.16 9.92 10.37
N ASP A 34 -0.42 9.89 9.25
CA ASP A 34 -1.00 9.98 7.92
C ASP A 34 -1.52 8.62 7.44
N LEU A 35 -2.73 8.59 6.87
CA LEU A 35 -3.29 7.39 6.24
C LEU A 35 -2.53 7.07 4.94
N ARG A 36 -2.06 5.83 4.82
CA ARG A 36 -1.33 5.34 3.66
C ARG A 36 -1.75 3.95 3.23
N VAL A 37 -1.55 3.68 1.94
CA VAL A 37 -1.46 2.33 1.41
C VAL A 37 0.01 2.00 1.22
N PHE A 38 0.47 0.91 1.81
CA PHE A 38 1.84 0.44 1.76
C PHE A 38 1.95 -0.80 0.87
N LEU A 39 3.09 -1.01 0.24
CA LEU A 39 3.37 -2.14 -0.65
C LEU A 39 4.65 -2.86 -0.24
N TRP A 40 4.58 -4.19 -0.16
CA TRP A 40 5.71 -5.09 0.07
C TRP A 40 5.77 -6.20 -0.97
N VAL A 41 6.97 -6.70 -1.26
CA VAL A 41 7.15 -7.98 -1.97
C VAL A 41 6.89 -9.15 -1.02
N GLY A 42 6.29 -10.21 -1.53
CA GLY A 42 5.94 -11.41 -0.76
C GLY A 42 4.54 -11.33 -0.16
N ASN A 43 4.32 -12.16 0.86
CA ASN A 43 2.99 -12.42 1.41
C ASN A 43 2.77 -11.80 2.80
N THR A 44 3.78 -11.14 3.36
CA THR A 44 3.73 -10.53 4.69
C THR A 44 4.54 -9.24 4.72
N PRO A 45 4.09 -8.18 5.43
CA PRO A 45 4.88 -6.97 5.61
C PRO A 45 6.23 -7.25 6.28
N ALA A 46 7.32 -6.80 5.68
CA ALA A 46 8.67 -6.90 6.23
C ALA A 46 9.54 -5.72 5.77
N ASP A 47 10.47 -5.26 6.60
CA ASP A 47 11.21 -4.01 6.33
C ASP A 47 12.07 -4.08 5.06
N ASP A 48 12.65 -5.24 4.77
CA ASP A 48 13.46 -5.56 3.58
C ASP A 48 12.61 -5.75 2.31
N ALA A 49 11.38 -6.21 2.50
CA ALA A 49 10.40 -6.37 1.46
C ALA A 49 9.71 -5.06 1.04
N TYR A 50 9.93 -3.95 1.77
CA TYR A 50 9.23 -2.69 1.52
C TYR A 50 9.53 -2.13 0.12
N ARG A 51 8.48 -1.72 -0.60
CA ARG A 51 8.57 -1.16 -1.96
C ARG A 51 8.10 0.27 -2.05
N GLY A 52 7.21 0.69 -1.16
CA GLY A 52 6.77 2.07 -1.10
C GLY A 52 5.42 2.24 -0.43
N SER A 53 4.92 3.46 -0.48
CA SER A 53 3.60 3.79 0.04
C SER A 53 2.99 4.96 -0.71
N LEU A 54 1.67 4.97 -0.82
CA LEU A 54 0.87 6.08 -1.32
C LEU A 54 0.23 6.80 -0.14
N LEU A 55 0.39 8.12 -0.09
CA LEU A 55 -0.29 8.96 0.88
C LEU A 55 -1.73 9.19 0.43
N ILE A 56 -2.69 8.83 1.28
CA ILE A 56 -4.11 9.09 1.04
C ILE A 56 -4.46 10.41 1.71
N LYS A 57 -4.36 11.51 0.95
CA LYS A 57 -4.78 12.83 1.45
C LYS A 57 -6.31 12.88 1.52
N HIS A 58 -6.85 13.17 2.70
CA HIS A 58 -8.28 13.33 2.93
C HIS A 58 -8.84 14.50 2.11
N HIS A 59 -9.40 14.21 0.95
CA HIS A 59 -10.41 15.07 0.33
C HIS A 59 -11.57 14.18 -0.13
N GLN A 60 -12.67 14.31 0.61
CA GLN A 60 -14.04 13.83 0.33
C GLN A 60 -14.39 12.40 0.76
N ALA A 61 -15.36 12.36 1.68
CA ALA A 61 -16.13 11.27 2.28
C ALA A 61 -15.97 9.87 1.67
N VAL A 62 -15.63 8.91 2.54
CA VAL A 62 -15.68 7.46 2.26
C VAL A 62 -17.14 7.03 2.19
N ALA A 63 -17.57 6.55 1.01
CA ALA A 63 -18.84 5.86 0.81
C ALA A 63 -18.62 4.34 0.96
N ALA A 64 -19.30 3.77 1.96
CA ALA A 64 -19.63 2.36 2.20
C ALA A 64 -18.62 1.24 1.82
N TYR A 65 -18.32 0.40 2.82
CA TYR A 65 -17.67 -0.89 2.65
C TYR A 65 -18.54 -1.86 1.82
N GLY A 66 -18.01 -2.39 0.72
CA GLY A 66 -18.60 -3.53 0.04
C GLY A 66 -18.47 -4.82 0.88
N PRO A 67 -19.36 -5.82 0.72
CA PRO A 67 -19.36 -7.05 1.52
C PRO A 67 -18.12 -7.94 1.34
N SER A 68 -17.28 -7.66 0.34
CA SER A 68 -15.99 -8.32 0.08
C SER A 68 -14.79 -7.64 0.75
N GLY A 69 -14.99 -6.52 1.47
CA GLY A 69 -13.89 -5.72 2.01
C GLY A 69 -13.07 -4.96 0.94
N SER A 70 -13.56 -4.90 -0.29
CA SER A 70 -12.92 -4.17 -1.39
C SER A 70 -12.92 -2.66 -1.10
N TYR A 71 -11.72 -2.07 -1.11
CA TYR A 71 -11.50 -0.65 -0.85
C TYR A 71 -11.75 0.14 -2.14
N VAL A 72 -12.87 0.86 -2.23
CA VAL A 72 -13.11 1.83 -3.31
C VAL A 72 -12.68 3.20 -2.81
N THR A 73 -11.47 3.63 -3.18
CA THR A 73 -11.11 5.05 -3.00
C THR A 73 -11.89 5.90 -4.01
N GLY A 74 -12.34 7.07 -3.59
CA GLY A 74 -12.90 8.09 -4.50
C GLY A 74 -11.88 8.71 -5.48
N LEU A 75 -10.70 8.11 -5.64
CA LEU A 75 -9.56 8.66 -6.39
C LEU A 75 -9.34 8.00 -7.76
N GLY A 76 -10.23 7.11 -8.19
CA GLY A 76 -10.11 6.40 -9.47
C GLY A 76 -9.09 5.25 -9.45
N ASP A 77 -8.77 4.72 -10.63
CA ASP A 77 -7.88 3.57 -10.83
C ASP A 77 -6.44 3.89 -10.41
N GLN A 78 -5.95 3.19 -9.37
CA GLN A 78 -4.59 3.37 -8.82
C GLN A 78 -3.58 2.34 -9.35
N THR A 79 -4.01 1.43 -10.25
CA THR A 79 -3.20 0.31 -10.75
C THR A 79 -1.87 0.76 -11.33
N ALA A 80 -1.85 1.83 -12.11
CA ALA A 80 -0.63 2.35 -12.74
C ALA A 80 0.39 2.91 -11.74
N LEU A 81 -0.06 3.45 -10.60
CA LEU A 81 0.83 3.97 -9.56
C LEU A 81 1.46 2.83 -8.75
N LEU A 82 0.68 1.79 -8.45
CA LEU A 82 1.17 0.59 -7.78
C LEU A 82 2.19 -0.16 -8.64
N ALA A 83 1.94 -0.31 -9.94
CA ALA A 83 2.89 -0.90 -10.88
C ALA A 83 4.23 -0.15 -10.89
N ARG A 84 4.21 1.20 -10.93
CA ARG A 84 5.43 2.02 -10.88
C ARG A 84 6.22 1.85 -9.58
N LEU A 85 5.54 1.64 -8.45
CA LEU A 85 6.21 1.39 -7.17
C LEU A 85 6.92 0.03 -7.17
N ALA A 86 6.28 -1.02 -7.69
CA ALA A 86 6.88 -2.34 -7.84
C ALA A 86 8.15 -2.28 -8.71
N ASP A 87 8.07 -1.60 -9.86
CA ASP A 87 9.19 -1.45 -10.79
C ASP A 87 10.37 -0.68 -10.19
N ASN A 88 10.10 0.33 -9.36
CA ASN A 88 11.15 1.13 -8.73
C ASN A 88 11.93 0.34 -7.67
N GLY A 89 11.28 -0.64 -7.02
CA GLY A 89 11.96 -1.57 -6.12
C GLY A 89 12.89 -2.55 -6.84
N LEU A 90 12.50 -3.03 -8.03
CA LEU A 90 13.33 -3.92 -8.86
C LEU A 90 14.63 -3.24 -9.32
N ARG A 91 14.61 -1.92 -9.53
CA ARG A 91 15.82 -1.15 -9.89
C ARG A 91 16.82 -1.00 -8.75
N ARG A 92 16.37 -1.07 -7.49
CA ARG A 92 17.25 -0.95 -6.31
C ARG A 92 17.97 -2.23 -5.92
N THR A 93 17.56 -3.37 -6.47
CA THR A 93 18.20 -4.68 -6.24
C THR A 93 19.34 -5.00 -7.21
N ASN A 94 19.62 -4.13 -8.18
CA ASN A 94 20.65 -4.32 -9.22
C ASN A 94 21.84 -3.36 -9.09
N ASP A 95 21.99 -2.68 -7.95
CA ASP A 95 23.16 -1.87 -7.56
C ASP A 95 23.74 -2.47 -6.27
#